data_AF-A0A6L8H999-F1
#
_entry.id   AF-A0A6L8H999-F1
#
_cell.length_a   1.000
_cell.length_b   1.000
_cell.length_c   1.000
_cell.angle_alpha   90.00
_cell.angle_beta   90.00
_cell.angle_gamma   90.00
#
_symmetry.space_group_name_H-M   'P 1'
#
loop_
_entity.id
_entity.type
_entity.pdbx_description
1 polymer ?
#
loop_
_entity_poly.entity_id
_entity_poly.type
_entity_poly.pdbx_seq_one_letter_code
_entity_poly.pdbx_strand_id
1 'polypeptide(L)' 'VLRGGGVDESPHVYRRLTDVLAAQGDTVKVLHTLRPLVVVMAGGRW' A
#
# COMPACT_ATOMS: atom_id res chain seq x y z
N VAL A 1 0.71 -6.97 9.86
CA VAL A 1 0.54 -6.00 10.98
C VAL A 1 1.28 -4.71 10.65
N LEU A 2 0.64 -3.55 10.80
CA LEU A 2 1.29 -2.25 10.69
C LEU A 2 1.76 -1.79 12.07
N ARG A 3 2.98 -1.26 12.18
CA ARG A 3 3.53 -0.66 13.40
C ARG A 3 4.05 0.74 13.11
N GLY A 4 3.68 1.70 13.95
CA GLY A 4 4.20 3.07 13.92
C GLY A 4 3.57 4.02 12.89
N GLY A 5 2.57 3.58 12.13
CA GLY A 5 1.87 4.45 11.17
C GLY A 5 0.59 5.10 11.74
N GLY A 6 0.20 6.20 11.09
CA GLY A 6 -0.96 7.02 11.44
C GLY A 6 -2.29 6.48 10.91
N VAL A 7 -3.40 7.12 11.30
CA VAL A 7 -4.75 6.79 10.78
C VAL A 7 -4.86 7.12 9.29
N ASP A 8 -4.20 8.18 8.86
CA ASP A 8 -4.04 8.64 7.47
C ASP A 8 -3.20 7.69 6.60
N GLU A 9 -2.57 6.67 7.19
CA GLU A 9 -1.80 5.64 6.48
C GLU A 9 -2.52 4.27 6.51
N SER A 10 -3.72 4.22 7.10
CA SER A 10 -4.53 3.00 7.13
C SER A 10 -4.91 2.55 5.72
N PRO A 11 -4.97 1.24 5.42
CA PRO A 11 -5.46 0.75 4.14
C PRO A 11 -6.86 1.26 3.76
N HIS A 12 -7.67 1.66 4.75
CA HIS A 12 -9.01 2.21 4.53
C HIS A 12 -9.03 3.61 3.91
N VAL A 13 -7.91 4.36 3.96
CA VAL A 13 -7.84 5.71 3.37
C VAL A 13 -7.38 5.71 1.92
N TYR A 14 -6.94 4.56 1.40
CA TYR A 14 -6.48 4.41 0.02
C TYR A 14 -7.53 3.72 -0.87
N ARG A 15 -7.48 4.02 -2.17
CA ARG A 15 -8.17 3.20 -3.17
C ARG A 15 -7.59 1.80 -3.19
N ARG A 16 -8.41 0.83 -3.60
CA ARG A 16 -7.96 -0.55 -3.80
C ARG A 16 -6.92 -0.56 -4.92
N LEU A 17 -5.72 -1.08 -4.62
CA LEU A 17 -4.61 -1.15 -5.58
C LEU A 17 -5.00 -1.91 -6.85
N THR A 18 -5.82 -2.95 -6.73
CA THR A 18 -6.36 -3.71 -7.88
C THR A 18 -7.13 -2.82 -8.85
N ASP A 19 -7.93 -1.90 -8.34
CA ASP A 19 -8.80 -1.05 -9.16
C ASP A 19 -7.98 0.04 -9.85
N VAL A 20 -6.96 0.55 -9.14
CA VAL A 20 -5.99 1.50 -9.70
C VAL A 20 -5.16 0.85 -10.82
N LEU A 21 -4.69 -0.39 -10.61
CA LEU A 21 -3.94 -1.12 -11.64
C LEU A 21 -4.81 -1.45 -12.86
N ALA A 22 -6.08 -1.81 -12.67
CA ALA A 22 -7.01 -2.03 -13.78
C ALA A 22 -7.23 -0.76 -14.61
N ALA A 23 -7.35 0.40 -13.96
CA ALA A 23 -7.48 1.69 -14.65
C ALA A 23 -6.23 2.09 -15.46
N GLN A 24 -5.06 1.55 -15.11
CA GLN A 24 -3.78 1.87 -15.74
C GLN A 24 -3.57 1.15 -17.09
N GLY A 25 -4.38 0.12 -17.38
CA GLY A 25 -4.34 -0.62 -18.64
C GLY A 25 -2.97 -1.24 -18.96
N ASP A 26 -2.63 -1.28 -20.24
CA ASP A 26 -1.40 -1.94 -20.73
C ASP A 26 -0.13 -1.09 -20.57
N THR A 27 -0.20 0.03 -19.85
CA THR A 27 0.97 0.90 -19.63
C THR A 27 1.95 0.32 -18.62
N VAL A 28 1.54 -0.67 -17.82
CA VAL A 28 2.38 -1.36 -16.82
C VAL A 28 2.15 -2.88 -16.85
N LYS A 29 3.20 -3.67 -16.61
CA LYS A 29 3.12 -5.13 -16.48
C LYS A 29 3.40 -5.55 -15.04
N VAL A 30 2.42 -6.17 -14.39
CA VAL A 30 2.60 -6.77 -13.05
C VAL A 30 3.36 -8.09 -13.20
N LEU A 31 4.57 -8.15 -12.65
CA LEU A 31 5.38 -9.37 -12.66
C LEU A 31 5.07 -10.28 -11.47
N HIS A 32 4.86 -9.70 -10.29
CA HIS A 32 4.64 -10.42 -9.06
C HIS A 32 3.69 -9.64 -8.15
N THR A 33 2.89 -10.34 -7.35
CA THR A 33 2.09 -9.75 -6.28
C THR A 33 2.58 -10.32 -4.95
N LEU A 34 2.97 -9.42 -4.05
CA LEU A 34 3.49 -9.79 -2.74
C LEU A 34 2.47 -9.50 -1.66
N ARG A 35 2.41 -10.38 -0.65
CA ARG A 35 1.55 -10.19 0.51
C ARG A 35 2.40 -9.71 1.70
N PRO A 36 2.18 -8.49 2.20
CA PRO A 36 2.95 -8.00 3.33
C PRO A 36 2.62 -8.79 4.60
N LEU A 37 3.67 -9.22 5.31
CA LEU A 37 3.53 -9.88 6.62
C LEU A 37 3.51 -8.83 7.75
N VAL A 38 4.51 -7.94 7.74
CA VAL A 38 4.67 -6.84 8.70
C VAL A 38 5.14 -5.60 7.94
N VAL A 39 4.60 -4.44 8.31
CA VAL A 39 5.04 -3.13 7.85
C VAL A 39 5.42 -2.31 9.08
N VAL A 40 6.65 -1.81 9.11
CA VAL A 40 7.15 -0.93 10.17
C VAL A 40 7.41 0.42 9.54
N MET A 41 6.61 1.41 9.91
CA MET A 41 6.80 2.79 9.46
C MET A 41 7.91 3.44 10.28
N ALA A 42 8.60 4.42 9.68
CA ALA A 42 9.57 5.21 10.41
C ALA A 42 8.85 5.91 11.57
N GLY A 43 9.36 5.74 12.81
CA GLY A 43 8.82 6.44 13.96
C GLY A 43 8.97 7.95 13.75
N GLY A 44 7.88 8.69 13.97
CA GLY A 44 7.88 10.14 13.98
C GLY A 44 8.87 10.66 15.01
N ARG A 45 10.06 11.01 14.54
CA ARG A 45 11.01 11.85 15.26
C ARG A 45 10.74 13.27 14.77
N TRP A 46 9.79 13.92 15.42
CA TRP A 46 9.67 15.37 15.41
C TRP A 46 10.26 15.87 16.72
#